data_AF-A0A970D5D0-F1
#
_entry.id   AF-A0A970D5D0-F1
#
_cell.length_a   1.000
_cell.length_b   1.000
_cell.length_c   1.000
_cell.angle_alpha   90.00
_cell.angle_beta   90.00
_cell.angle_gamma   90.00
#
_symmetry.space_group_name_H-M   'P 1'
#
loop_
_entity.id
_entity.type
_entity.pdbx_description
1 polymer ?
#
loop_
_entity_poly.entity_id
_entity_poly.type
_entity_poly.pdbx_seq_one_letter_code
_entity_poly.pdbx_strand_id
1 'polypeptide(L)'
;MKVIASETKSIVDNEGTVTLRLEYIEPREMILSVMYYGYLNNEGPVNFYIDFNGQRREFMTMKTFFEDRRQLLKIISFNPLKIGKNGVPVPIDLPDSVQLDHLLFNNAYFANESGINKIEIKFFANSKWDGDGNRDNANYEFYFACPCSHTS
;
A
#
# COMPACT_ATOMS: atom_id res chain seq x y z
N MET A 1 7.85 16.00 7.20
CA MET A 1 6.61 15.22 7.08
C MET A 1 6.23 14.73 8.47
N LYS A 2 4.95 14.83 8.85
CA LYS A 2 4.46 14.39 10.16
C LYS A 2 3.36 13.36 9.94
N VAL A 3 3.53 12.15 10.47
CA VAL A 3 2.47 11.15 10.54
C VAL A 3 1.48 11.57 11.62
N ILE A 4 0.21 11.67 11.27
CA ILE A 4 -0.86 12.04 12.19
C ILE A 4 -1.64 10.84 12.70
N ALA A 5 -1.72 9.78 11.90
CA ALA A 5 -2.32 8.51 12.28
C ALA A 5 -1.70 7.39 11.45
N SER A 6 -1.66 6.20 12.03
CA SER A 6 -1.17 5.00 11.38
C SER A 6 -1.99 3.82 11.90
N GLU A 7 -2.43 2.96 11.00
CA GLU A 7 -3.08 1.70 11.36
C GLU A 7 -2.44 0.57 10.54
N THR A 8 -2.34 -0.62 11.13
CA THR A 8 -1.78 -1.80 10.50
C THR A 8 -2.74 -2.97 10.66
N LYS A 9 -2.99 -3.68 9.57
CA LYS A 9 -3.85 -4.86 9.54
C LYS A 9 -3.16 -5.98 8.79
N SER A 10 -3.42 -7.20 9.23
CA SER A 10 -2.85 -8.40 8.64
C SER A 10 -3.92 -9.46 8.45
N ILE A 11 -3.83 -10.17 7.33
CA ILE A 11 -4.55 -11.42 7.09
C ILE A 11 -3.48 -12.52 7.04
N VAL A 12 -3.73 -13.60 7.78
CA VAL A 12 -2.84 -14.76 7.87
C VAL A 12 -3.65 -15.98 7.49
N ASP A 13 -3.11 -16.77 6.57
CA ASP A 13 -3.69 -18.04 6.15
C ASP A 13 -2.60 -19.09 5.91
N ASN A 14 -2.96 -20.19 5.27
CA ASN A 14 -2.05 -21.30 4.99
C ASN A 14 -1.06 -20.99 3.84
N GLU A 15 -1.32 -19.95 3.05
CA GLU A 15 -0.54 -19.57 1.86
C GLU A 15 0.43 -18.43 2.16
N GLY A 16 0.11 -17.60 3.15
CA GLY A 16 0.97 -16.49 3.51
C GLY A 16 0.49 -15.61 4.65
N THR A 17 1.16 -14.48 4.74
CA THR A 17 0.70 -13.33 5.51
C THR A 17 0.75 -12.09 4.63
N VAL A 18 -0.38 -11.39 4.55
CA VAL A 18 -0.48 -10.08 3.91
C VAL A 18 -0.65 -9.05 5.01
N THR A 19 0.22 -8.04 5.04
CA THR A 19 0.14 -6.95 6.01
C THR A 19 0.08 -5.61 5.28
N LEU A 20 -0.95 -4.83 5.58
CA LEU A 20 -1.09 -3.47 5.12
C LEU A 20 -0.90 -2.49 6.26
N ARG A 21 -0.16 -1.43 5.99
CA ARG A 21 -0.06 -0.27 6.86
C ARG A 21 -0.46 0.98 6.10
N LEU A 22 -1.50 1.65 6.56
CA LEU A 22 -1.95 2.94 6.05
C LEU A 22 -1.52 4.03 7.02
N GLU A 23 -0.74 4.98 6.54
CA GLU A 23 -0.33 6.17 7.27
C GLU A 23 -0.97 7.41 6.65
N TYR A 24 -1.53 8.25 7.51
CA TYR A 24 -2.01 9.57 7.15
C TYR A 24 -0.96 10.59 7.59
N ILE A 25 -0.63 11.54 6.70
CA ILE A 25 0.44 12.50 6.94
C ILE A 25 0.01 13.92 6.58
N GLU A 26 0.63 14.92 7.20
CA GLU A 26 0.39 16.33 6.87
C GLU A 26 1.18 16.81 5.62
N PRO A 27 0.58 17.63 4.75
CA PRO A 27 -0.82 18.09 4.76
C PRO A 27 -1.76 17.17 3.98
N ARG A 28 -2.60 16.39 4.69
CA ARG A 28 -3.69 15.56 4.12
C ARG A 28 -3.28 14.54 3.04
N GLU A 29 -2.15 13.87 3.20
CA GLU A 29 -1.64 12.86 2.25
C GLU A 29 -1.64 11.45 2.87
N MET A 30 -1.43 10.43 2.05
CA MET A 30 -1.39 9.03 2.48
C MET A 30 -0.15 8.27 2.00
N ILE A 31 0.25 7.29 2.81
CA ILE A 31 1.25 6.28 2.48
C ILE A 31 0.60 4.92 2.73
N LEU A 32 0.56 4.09 1.69
CA LEU A 32 0.19 2.68 1.82
C LEU A 32 1.45 1.82 1.71
N SER A 33 1.73 1.05 2.74
CA SER A 33 2.76 0.01 2.71
C SER A 33 2.09 -1.35 2.56
N VAL A 34 2.47 -2.08 1.51
CA VAL A 34 2.03 -3.45 1.23
C VAL A 34 3.19 -4.38 1.54
N MET A 35 3.03 -5.26 2.53
CA MET A 35 4.01 -6.28 2.87
C MET A 35 3.41 -7.66 2.63
N TYR A 36 4.11 -8.48 1.85
CA TYR A 36 3.68 -9.82 1.47
C TYR A 36 4.69 -10.86 1.91
N TYR A 37 4.20 -11.96 2.49
CA TYR A 37 4.99 -13.13 2.82
C TYR A 37 4.26 -14.39 2.35
N GLY A 38 4.63 -14.90 1.18
CA GLY A 38 4.08 -16.15 0.65
C GLY A 38 4.91 -17.37 1.08
N TYR A 39 4.27 -18.33 1.74
CA TYR A 39 4.88 -19.58 2.19
C TYR A 39 5.15 -20.56 1.04
N LEU A 40 4.36 -20.51 -0.05
CA LEU A 40 4.32 -21.56 -1.08
C LEU A 40 5.06 -21.23 -2.40
N ASN A 41 5.31 -19.95 -2.72
CA ASN A 41 5.76 -19.54 -4.06
C ASN A 41 6.95 -18.58 -3.96
N ASN A 42 8.20 -19.06 -4.06
CA ASN A 42 9.38 -18.21 -3.92
C ASN A 42 10.43 -18.43 -5.01
N GLU A 43 10.14 -17.96 -6.23
CA GLU A 43 11.20 -17.54 -7.16
C GLU A 43 10.84 -16.17 -7.74
N GLY A 44 11.38 -15.11 -7.14
CA GLY A 44 11.33 -13.75 -7.71
C GLY A 44 10.25 -12.80 -7.18
N PRO A 45 10.10 -11.63 -7.84
CA PRO A 45 9.18 -10.59 -7.45
C PRO A 45 7.72 -11.03 -7.60
N VAL A 46 6.90 -10.74 -6.60
CA VAL A 46 5.45 -10.97 -6.65
C VAL A 46 4.76 -9.82 -7.37
N ASN A 47 3.80 -10.12 -8.23
CA ASN A 47 2.92 -9.11 -8.82
C ASN A 47 1.59 -9.07 -8.08
N PHE A 48 0.89 -7.95 -8.13
CA PHE A 48 -0.41 -7.81 -7.50
C PHE A 48 -1.26 -6.75 -8.15
N TYR A 49 -2.54 -6.80 -7.84
CA TYR A 49 -3.55 -5.79 -8.15
C TYR A 49 -3.98 -5.17 -6.85
N ILE A 50 -4.28 -3.89 -6.89
CA ILE A 50 -4.81 -3.19 -5.74
C ILE A 50 -5.98 -2.32 -6.18
N ASP A 51 -7.07 -2.41 -5.45
CA ASP A 51 -8.17 -1.46 -5.48
C ASP A 51 -8.14 -0.65 -4.18
N PHE A 52 -8.18 0.67 -4.30
CA PHE A 52 -8.34 1.59 -3.18
C PHE A 52 -9.58 2.44 -3.44
N ASN A 53 -10.65 2.23 -2.66
CA ASN A 53 -11.92 2.94 -2.79
C ASN A 53 -12.46 3.00 -4.25
N GLY A 54 -12.36 1.91 -5.01
CA GLY A 54 -12.81 1.80 -6.40
C GLY A 54 -11.82 2.32 -7.43
N GLN A 55 -10.64 2.80 -7.03
CA GLN A 55 -9.54 3.11 -7.93
C GLN A 55 -8.58 1.92 -7.99
N ARG A 56 -8.42 1.35 -9.19
CA ARG A 56 -7.64 0.12 -9.37
C ARG A 56 -6.29 0.38 -10.06
N ARG A 57 -5.25 -0.24 -9.52
CA ARG A 57 -3.98 -0.48 -10.21
C ARG A 57 -3.80 -1.96 -10.48
N GLU A 58 -3.34 -2.24 -11.69
CA GLU A 58 -3.14 -3.60 -12.17
C GLU A 58 -1.66 -3.90 -12.32
N PHE A 59 -1.28 -5.13 -12.01
CA PHE A 59 0.07 -5.66 -12.25
C PHE A 59 1.21 -4.82 -11.65
N MET A 60 1.05 -4.36 -10.41
CA MET A 60 2.14 -3.77 -9.63
C MET A 60 3.10 -4.86 -9.17
N THR A 61 4.39 -4.57 -9.14
CA THR A 61 5.43 -5.55 -8.75
C THR A 61 6.04 -5.15 -7.41
N MET A 62 6.20 -6.10 -6.50
CA MET A 62 6.95 -5.92 -5.26
C MET A 62 8.43 -5.59 -5.56
N LYS A 63 9.05 -4.70 -4.76
CA LYS A 63 10.35 -4.10 -5.10
C LYS A 63 11.44 -4.29 -4.04
N THR A 64 11.09 -4.40 -2.77
CA THR A 64 12.04 -4.71 -1.69
C THR A 64 11.90 -6.15 -1.26
N PHE A 65 13.04 -6.82 -1.04
CA PHE A 65 13.15 -8.19 -0.56
C PHE A 65 13.90 -8.20 0.77
N PHE A 66 13.35 -8.90 1.76
CA PHE A 66 14.00 -9.12 3.06
C PHE A 66 14.58 -10.53 3.14
N GLU A 67 15.53 -10.74 4.05
CA GLU A 67 16.20 -12.03 4.26
C GLU A 67 15.20 -13.14 4.66
N ASP A 68 14.13 -12.78 5.36
CA ASP A 68 13.05 -13.69 5.73
C ASP A 68 11.99 -13.87 4.63
N ARG A 69 12.34 -13.52 3.39
CA ARG A 69 11.52 -13.65 2.17
C ARG A 69 10.27 -12.77 2.14
N ARG A 70 10.08 -11.89 3.12
CA ARG A 70 9.07 -10.84 3.02
C ARG A 70 9.42 -9.93 1.86
N GLN A 71 8.38 -9.41 1.20
CA GLN A 71 8.52 -8.40 0.18
C GLN A 71 7.72 -7.16 0.57
N LEU A 72 8.21 -5.98 0.18
CA LEU A 72 7.56 -4.70 0.47
C LEU A 72 7.49 -3.80 -0.77
N LEU A 73 6.37 -3.11 -0.90
CA LEU A 73 6.21 -1.91 -1.72
C LEU A 73 5.55 -0.81 -0.89
N LYS A 74 6.03 0.42 -1.03
CA LYS A 74 5.36 1.62 -0.50
C LYS A 74 4.78 2.40 -1.64
N ILE A 75 3.54 2.86 -1.49
CA ILE A 75 2.86 3.71 -2.47
C ILE A 75 2.49 5.02 -1.75
N ILE A 76 2.82 6.15 -2.36
CA ILE A 76 2.61 7.48 -1.78
C ILE A 76 1.78 8.36 -2.71
N SER A 77 0.96 9.23 -2.13
CA SER A 77 0.10 10.16 -2.87
C SER A 77 0.78 11.47 -3.29
N PHE A 78 1.99 11.73 -2.80
CA PHE A 78 2.68 13.01 -2.92
C PHE A 78 4.16 12.84 -3.28
N ASN A 79 4.75 13.85 -3.92
CA ASN A 79 6.18 13.87 -4.20
C ASN A 79 6.95 14.53 -3.04
N PRO A 80 7.75 13.79 -2.25
CA PRO A 80 8.42 14.37 -1.09
C PRO A 80 9.50 15.36 -1.51
N LEU A 81 9.55 16.49 -0.81
CA LEU A 81 10.48 17.58 -1.06
C LEU A 81 11.48 17.74 0.09
N LYS A 82 12.70 18.16 -0.22
CA LYS A 82 13.70 18.66 0.74
C LYS A 82 13.98 20.13 0.47
N ILE A 83 14.40 20.87 1.50
CA ILE A 83 14.88 22.24 1.32
C ILE A 83 16.27 22.21 0.71
N GLY A 84 16.41 22.77 -0.49
CA GLY A 84 17.69 22.91 -1.17
C GLY A 84 18.59 23.97 -0.55
N LYS A 85 19.86 24.02 -0.98
CA LYS A 85 20.87 24.95 -0.45
C LYS A 85 20.46 26.43 -0.51
N ASN A 86 19.57 26.78 -1.44
CA ASN A 86 19.10 28.16 -1.66
C ASN A 86 17.74 28.44 -1.01
N GLY A 87 17.26 27.56 -0.11
CA GLY A 87 15.94 27.67 0.51
C GLY A 87 14.76 27.22 -0.38
N VAL A 88 15.02 26.87 -1.64
CA VAL A 88 14.01 26.40 -2.60
C VAL A 88 13.71 24.90 -2.37
N PRO A 89 12.43 24.49 -2.26
CA PRO A 89 12.06 23.08 -2.20
C PRO A 89 12.46 22.36 -3.49
N VAL A 90 13.12 21.21 -3.35
CA VAL A 90 13.50 20.33 -4.46
C VAL A 90 13.01 18.91 -4.21
N PRO A 91 12.62 18.16 -5.26
CA PRO A 91 12.24 16.76 -5.12
C PRO A 91 13.33 15.91 -4.48
N ILE A 92 12.91 14.90 -3.74
CA ILE A 92 13.79 13.87 -3.21
C ILE A 92 13.76 12.68 -4.16
N ASP A 93 14.94 12.13 -4.45
CA ASP A 93 15.03 10.84 -5.15
C ASP A 93 14.42 9.76 -4.28
N LEU A 94 13.38 9.11 -4.79
CA LEU A 94 12.68 8.04 -4.11
C LEU A 94 13.45 6.73 -4.28
N PRO A 95 13.54 5.88 -3.24
CA PRO A 95 13.98 4.50 -3.42
C PRO A 95 13.07 3.77 -4.41
N ASP A 96 13.61 2.82 -5.17
CA ASP A 96 12.84 2.00 -6.13
C ASP A 96 11.64 1.25 -5.51
N SER A 97 11.66 1.09 -4.19
CA SER A 97 10.59 0.49 -3.40
C SER A 97 9.41 1.40 -3.10
N VAL A 98 9.50 2.67 -3.50
CA VAL A 98 8.48 3.69 -3.29
C VAL A 98 7.92 4.11 -4.63
N GLN A 99 6.62 3.91 -4.80
CA GLN A 99 5.88 4.34 -5.98
C GLN A 99 5.06 5.58 -5.67
N LEU A 100 5.26 6.63 -6.49
CA LEU A 100 4.38 7.78 -6.52
C LEU A 100 3.16 7.44 -7.37
N ASP A 101 1.95 7.45 -6.80
CA ASP A 101 0.74 7.07 -7.52
C ASP A 101 -0.45 7.98 -7.23
N HIS A 102 -0.54 9.07 -8.00
CA HIS A 102 -1.64 10.02 -7.87
C HIS A 102 -3.01 9.47 -8.33
N LEU A 103 -3.08 8.36 -9.07
CA LEU A 103 -4.37 7.81 -9.51
C LEU A 103 -4.99 6.91 -8.44
N LEU A 104 -4.19 6.02 -7.85
CA LEU A 104 -4.67 5.19 -6.73
C LEU A 104 -5.18 6.10 -5.60
N PHE A 105 -4.58 7.29 -5.52
CA PHE A 105 -4.86 8.35 -4.58
C PHE A 105 -5.57 9.55 -5.20
N ASN A 106 -6.35 9.39 -6.30
CA ASN A 106 -6.96 10.52 -7.02
C ASN A 106 -7.94 11.36 -6.16
N ASN A 107 -8.32 10.85 -4.98
CA ASN A 107 -9.09 11.56 -3.95
C ASN A 107 -8.38 11.56 -2.57
N ALA A 108 -7.07 11.37 -2.51
CA ALA A 108 -6.34 11.14 -1.25
C ALA A 108 -6.21 12.35 -0.32
N TYR A 109 -6.86 13.46 -0.63
CA TYR A 109 -7.25 14.50 0.33
C TYR A 109 -8.17 13.87 1.41
N PHE A 110 -7.60 13.06 2.31
CA PHE A 110 -8.33 12.22 3.28
C PHE A 110 -9.53 11.43 2.73
N ALA A 111 -9.66 11.21 1.42
CA ALA A 111 -10.74 10.50 0.72
C ALA A 111 -12.06 10.35 1.52
N ASN A 112 -12.73 11.49 1.75
CA ASN A 112 -13.90 11.76 2.61
C ASN A 112 -13.58 12.03 4.07
N GLU A 113 -13.88 13.25 4.53
CA GLU A 113 -13.71 13.79 5.90
C GLU A 113 -14.51 13.04 6.99
N SER A 114 -15.09 11.89 6.64
CA SER A 114 -15.52 10.80 7.52
C SER A 114 -15.68 9.53 6.66
N GLY A 115 -15.23 8.37 7.15
CA GLY A 115 -15.46 7.11 6.42
C GLY A 115 -14.48 5.96 6.70
N ILE A 116 -14.70 4.87 5.97
CA ILE A 116 -13.88 3.66 5.96
C ILE A 116 -13.20 3.58 4.58
N ASN A 117 -11.88 3.55 4.55
CA ASN A 117 -11.11 3.23 3.35
C ASN A 117 -11.13 1.72 3.14
N LYS A 118 -11.69 1.29 2.01
CA LYS A 118 -11.66 -0.11 1.55
C LYS A 118 -10.46 -0.31 0.64
N ILE A 119 -9.65 -1.33 0.94
CA ILE A 119 -8.52 -1.75 0.13
C ILE A 119 -8.70 -3.22 -0.20
N GLU A 120 -8.70 -3.56 -1.49
CA GLU A 120 -8.71 -4.95 -1.95
C GLU A 120 -7.42 -5.26 -2.68
N ILE A 121 -6.79 -6.40 -2.38
CA ILE A 121 -5.53 -6.81 -3.01
C ILE A 121 -5.61 -8.27 -3.43
N LYS A 122 -5.03 -8.58 -4.59
CA LYS A 122 -4.83 -9.95 -5.05
C LYS A 122 -3.42 -10.13 -5.60
N PHE A 123 -2.73 -11.17 -5.14
CA PHE A 123 -1.34 -11.45 -5.51
C PHE A 123 -1.25 -12.52 -6.60
N PHE A 124 -0.23 -12.40 -7.43
CA PHE A 124 0.10 -13.32 -8.52
C PHE A 124 1.61 -13.56 -8.53
N ALA A 125 2.00 -14.81 -8.33
CA ALA A 125 3.38 -15.25 -8.26
C ALA A 125 3.53 -16.58 -9.01
N ASN A 126 4.61 -16.73 -9.78
CA ASN A 126 4.95 -17.99 -10.46
C ASN A 126 3.79 -18.60 -11.27
N SER A 127 3.12 -17.76 -12.06
CA SER A 127 1.98 -18.16 -12.90
C SER A 127 0.75 -18.67 -12.12
N LYS A 128 0.67 -18.36 -10.82
CA LYS A 128 -0.44 -18.72 -9.94
C LYS A 128 -0.94 -17.51 -9.19
N TRP A 129 -2.25 -17.43 -9.02
CA TRP A 129 -2.82 -16.50 -8.07
C TRP A 129 -2.63 -17.03 -6.66
N ASP A 130 -2.31 -16.13 -5.74
CA ASP A 130 -2.48 -16.39 -4.32
C ASP A 130 -3.99 -16.58 -4.08
N GLY A 131 -4.37 -17.74 -3.57
CA GLY A 131 -5.75 -18.22 -3.52
C GLY A 131 -6.17 -19.20 -4.64
N ASP A 132 -5.31 -19.57 -5.61
CA ASP A 132 -5.64 -20.66 -6.56
C ASP A 132 -5.59 -22.05 -5.89
N GLY A 133 -4.95 -22.16 -4.72
CA GLY A 133 -4.80 -23.41 -3.93
C GLY A 133 -5.82 -23.61 -2.82
N ASN A 134 -6.56 -22.56 -2.42
CA ASN A 134 -7.57 -22.56 -1.36
C ASN A 134 -8.88 -21.90 -1.83
N ARG A 135 -10.00 -22.31 -1.22
CA ARG A 135 -11.37 -21.96 -1.63
C ARG A 135 -11.56 -20.49 -2.05
N ASP A 136 -12.12 -20.35 -3.26
CA ASP A 136 -12.83 -19.19 -3.80
C ASP A 136 -12.01 -18.02 -4.36
N ASN A 137 -10.68 -18.11 -4.41
CA ASN A 137 -9.87 -17.16 -5.19
C ASN A 137 -10.09 -15.68 -4.77
N ALA A 138 -10.48 -15.47 -3.52
CA ALA A 138 -10.98 -14.19 -3.00
C ALA A 138 -9.86 -13.16 -2.87
N ASN A 139 -10.23 -11.88 -2.95
CA ASN A 139 -9.31 -10.78 -2.67
C ASN A 139 -9.05 -10.68 -1.16
N TYR A 140 -7.85 -10.24 -0.79
CA TYR A 140 -7.59 -9.75 0.56
C TYR A 140 -8.24 -8.39 0.75
N GLU A 141 -9.29 -8.33 1.59
CA GLU A 141 -9.99 -7.08 1.88
C GLU A 141 -9.56 -6.48 3.23
N PHE A 142 -9.22 -5.20 3.22
CA PHE A 142 -8.86 -4.42 4.40
C PHE A 142 -9.71 -3.17 4.49
N TYR A 143 -10.07 -2.81 5.72
CA TYR A 143 -10.92 -1.67 6.01
C TYR A 143 -10.24 -0.79 7.06
N PHE A 144 -9.92 0.45 6.72
CA PHE A 144 -9.22 1.39 7.61
C PHE A 144 -10.11 2.58 7.93
N ALA A 145 -10.25 2.92 9.22
CA ALA A 145 -11.02 4.10 9.60
C ALA A 145 -10.22 5.38 9.30
N CYS A 146 -10.88 6.40 8.77
CA CYS A 146 -10.27 7.71 8.64
C CYS A 146 -10.11 8.34 10.05
N PRO A 147 -8.91 8.85 10.42
CA PRO A 147 -8.66 9.45 11.73
C PRO A 147 -9.34 10.81 11.91
N CYS A 148 -9.76 11.44 10.80
CA CYS A 148 -10.52 12.68 10.82
C CYS A 148 -11.96 12.36 11.26
N SER A 149 -12.21 12.45 12.56
CA SER A 149 -13.57 12.48 13.10
C SER A 149 -14.10 13.92 12.99
N HIS A 150 -15.30 14.09 12.44
CA HIS A 150 -16.02 15.36 12.53
C HIS A 150 -16.13 15.77 14.00
N THR A 151 -15.36 16.78 14.40
CA THR A 151 -15.86 17.71 15.42
C THR A 151 -16.83 18.61 14.67
N SER A 152 -18.12 18.31 14.84
CA SER A 152 -19.21 19.19 14.43
C SER A 152 -19.20 20.46 15.27
#